data_AF-A0AAE3UIY3-F1
#
_entry.id   AF-A0AAE3UIY3-F1
#
_cell.length_a   1.000
_cell.length_b   1.000
_cell.length_c   1.000
_cell.angle_alpha   90.00
_cell.angle_beta   90.00
_cell.angle_gamma   90.00
#
_symmetry.space_group_name_H-M   'P 1'
#
loop_
_entity.id
_entity.type
_entity.pdbx_description
1 polymer ?
#
loop_
_entity_poly.entity_id
_entity_poly.type
_entity_poly.pdbx_seq_one_letter_code
_entity_poly.pdbx_strand_id
1 'polypeptide(L)'
;MSPIWTAPFFSAATNFEMGKGFRISESDCWHFKYMPAGERDSYHFKKSDALNNYNHNPIGYVYFIIVAKKIFFWQGDIQATESLQILIHILVSLLLLQTARSWSEFWIYTVLYVVNPLIIYFVTFPFYYVLQVIPTIFAVRYLLNKNEKYRYGTFLIAVFMAFAFLARPTILFVCLFVLLFFLLKEKRIYSIGALLVFIVTIFVFNTPTKKNPWHTFYIGIGGYPNPYMSGLTDNNGYLLYQTKTGKTLNMGFGGSYYNDTVATQYQEISRSEFIHIAKESPLMLIKNATLNFFQSFSIGYFIDQPLWLSYVSAIIGLVLLVWIFYRKYYWWAILIAVCSISFTPYFPPIQAYMFGSFVAIVCVIVQLFLQTELGKRIYQKTIIQNTADKA
;
A
#
# COMPACT_ATOMS: atom_id res chain seq x y z
N MET A 1 1.34 13.82 -9.95
CA MET A 1 2.52 13.07 -9.43
C MET A 1 3.80 13.63 -10.05
N SER A 2 4.95 13.58 -9.36
CA SER A 2 6.21 14.02 -9.97
C SER A 2 6.62 13.01 -11.07
N PRO A 3 6.72 13.44 -12.35
CA PRO A 3 7.13 12.58 -13.47
C PRO A 3 8.47 11.87 -13.23
N ILE A 4 9.29 12.48 -12.39
CA ILE A 4 10.62 12.05 -12.00
C ILE A 4 10.61 10.64 -11.39
N TRP A 5 9.55 10.30 -10.64
CA TRP A 5 9.45 9.01 -9.95
C TRP A 5 8.69 7.95 -10.73
N THR A 6 7.83 8.35 -11.67
CA THR A 6 6.99 7.42 -12.44
C THR A 6 7.57 7.03 -13.78
N ALA A 7 8.23 7.95 -14.48
CA ALA A 7 8.75 7.71 -15.83
C ALA A 7 9.62 6.45 -15.95
N PRO A 8 10.52 6.13 -14.97
CA PRO A 8 11.30 4.91 -15.05
C PRO A 8 10.44 3.64 -15.13
N PHE A 9 9.33 3.57 -14.40
CA PHE A 9 8.45 2.39 -14.42
C PHE A 9 7.79 2.19 -15.80
N PHE A 10 7.28 3.26 -16.40
CA PHE A 10 6.63 3.20 -17.70
C PHE A 10 7.62 2.93 -18.84
N SER A 11 8.79 3.58 -18.80
CA SER A 11 9.88 3.30 -19.74
C SER A 11 10.33 1.84 -19.65
N ALA A 12 10.47 1.29 -18.43
CA ALA A 12 10.82 -0.11 -18.25
C ALA A 12 9.73 -1.08 -18.69
N ALA A 13 8.45 -0.73 -18.52
CA ALA A 13 7.36 -1.58 -18.97
C ALA A 13 7.36 -1.72 -20.50
N THR A 14 7.66 -0.65 -21.23
CA THR A 14 7.81 -0.68 -22.69
C THR A 14 9.03 -1.47 -23.16
N ASN A 15 10.14 -1.34 -22.43
CA ASN A 15 11.42 -1.96 -22.75
C ASN A 15 11.67 -3.28 -22.00
N PHE A 16 10.60 -3.89 -21.47
CA PHE A 16 10.69 -5.07 -20.63
C PHE A 16 11.16 -6.29 -21.44
N GLU A 17 12.18 -6.96 -20.91
CA GLU A 17 12.64 -8.25 -21.39
C GLU A 17 12.90 -9.17 -20.20
N MET A 18 12.32 -10.37 -20.23
CA MET A 18 12.43 -11.33 -19.15
C MET A 18 13.90 -11.67 -18.87
N GLY A 19 14.30 -11.62 -17.59
CA GLY A 19 15.67 -11.93 -17.15
C GLY A 19 16.69 -10.82 -17.36
N LYS A 20 16.36 -9.71 -18.05
CA LYS A 20 17.29 -8.58 -18.25
C LYS A 20 17.16 -7.48 -17.19
N GLY A 21 16.32 -7.68 -16.17
CA GLY A 21 16.13 -6.75 -15.05
C GLY A 21 15.34 -5.49 -15.43
N PHE A 22 15.37 -4.50 -14.53
CA PHE A 22 14.70 -3.22 -14.69
C PHE A 22 15.60 -2.29 -15.50
N ARG A 23 15.28 -2.09 -16.78
CA ARG A 23 16.02 -1.23 -17.72
C ARG A 23 15.14 -0.15 -18.31
N ILE A 24 15.70 1.02 -18.57
CA ILE A 24 14.94 2.21 -19.02
C ILE A 24 15.66 2.95 -20.14
N SER A 25 14.90 3.71 -20.92
CA SER A 25 15.43 4.72 -21.84
C SER A 25 15.51 6.07 -21.11
N GLU A 26 16.72 6.56 -20.88
CA GLU A 26 16.95 7.86 -20.24
C GLU A 26 16.33 9.01 -21.04
N SER A 27 16.51 9.01 -22.35
CA SER A 27 15.99 10.05 -23.23
C SER A 27 14.47 10.12 -23.19
N ASP A 28 13.79 8.98 -23.18
CA ASP A 28 12.32 8.91 -23.10
C ASP A 28 11.79 9.40 -21.73
N CYS A 29 12.48 9.00 -20.64
CA CYS A 29 12.18 9.50 -19.30
C CYS A 29 12.33 11.03 -19.20
N TRP A 30 13.39 11.58 -19.79
CA TRP A 30 13.61 13.02 -19.83
C TRP A 30 12.57 13.76 -20.67
N HIS A 31 12.23 13.22 -21.84
CA HIS A 31 11.18 13.76 -22.69
C HIS A 31 9.86 13.86 -21.91
N PHE A 32 9.41 12.73 -21.34
CA PHE A 32 8.18 12.66 -20.55
C PHE A 32 8.16 13.67 -19.37
N LYS A 33 9.30 13.82 -18.67
CA LYS A 33 9.42 14.76 -17.55
C LYS A 33 9.12 16.19 -17.95
N TYR A 34 9.58 16.62 -19.12
CA TYR A 34 9.43 18.00 -19.60
C TYR A 34 8.14 18.25 -20.40
N MET A 35 7.36 17.22 -20.69
CA MET A 35 6.05 17.40 -21.35
C MET A 35 5.07 18.22 -20.49
N PRO A 36 4.14 18.97 -21.11
CA PRO A 36 3.01 19.57 -20.42
C PRO A 36 2.18 18.53 -19.67
N ALA A 37 1.63 18.88 -18.51
CA ALA A 37 0.89 17.92 -17.67
C ALA A 37 -0.28 17.25 -18.41
N GLY A 38 -1.03 17.99 -19.24
CA GLY A 38 -2.16 17.46 -20.01
C GLY A 38 -1.78 16.45 -21.11
N GLU A 39 -0.53 16.45 -21.56
CA GLU A 39 -0.06 15.50 -22.58
C GLU A 39 0.45 14.19 -21.97
N ARG A 40 0.92 14.23 -20.72
CA ARG A 40 1.54 13.09 -20.04
C ARG A 40 0.60 11.89 -19.89
N ASP A 41 -0.68 12.14 -19.62
CA ASP A 41 -1.64 11.06 -19.34
C ASP A 41 -1.90 10.19 -20.59
N SER A 42 -1.83 10.81 -21.77
CA SER A 42 -1.99 10.14 -23.07
C SER A 42 -0.67 9.68 -23.69
N TYR A 43 0.46 9.90 -23.03
CA TYR A 43 1.77 9.55 -23.56
C TYR A 43 2.00 8.04 -23.60
N HIS A 44 2.56 7.56 -24.73
CA HIS A 44 3.01 6.19 -24.90
C HIS A 44 4.53 6.16 -24.92
N PHE A 45 5.15 5.52 -23.92
CA PHE A 45 6.60 5.34 -23.90
C PHE A 45 7.04 4.48 -25.08
N LYS A 46 8.25 4.74 -25.57
CA LYS A 46 8.78 4.15 -26.81
C LYS A 46 9.82 3.08 -26.52
N LYS A 47 9.91 2.10 -27.42
CA LYS A 47 11.03 1.16 -27.41
C LYS A 47 12.34 1.88 -27.74
N SER A 48 13.41 1.49 -27.09
CA SER A 48 14.74 2.06 -27.24
C SER A 48 15.78 0.95 -27.21
N ASP A 49 16.78 1.03 -28.08
CA ASP A 49 17.95 0.13 -28.05
C ASP A 49 18.99 0.62 -27.04
N ALA A 50 19.01 1.93 -26.75
CA ALA A 50 19.84 2.53 -25.71
C ALA A 50 19.12 2.41 -24.35
N LEU A 51 19.49 1.40 -23.57
CA LEU A 51 18.88 1.10 -22.28
C LEU A 51 19.91 1.09 -21.15
N ASN A 52 19.56 1.73 -20.04
CA ASN A 52 20.36 1.74 -18.82
C ASN A 52 19.69 0.93 -17.71
N ASN A 53 20.50 0.27 -16.88
CA ASN A 53 20.02 -0.45 -15.72
C ASN A 53 19.49 0.54 -14.66
N TYR A 54 18.34 0.23 -14.08
CA TYR A 54 17.69 1.02 -13.05
C TYR A 54 17.37 0.14 -11.84
N ASN A 55 17.93 0.45 -10.67
CA ASN A 55 17.78 -0.39 -9.48
C ASN A 55 17.29 0.38 -8.25
N HIS A 56 16.78 1.60 -8.42
CA HIS A 56 16.35 2.44 -7.30
C HIS A 56 14.91 2.14 -6.83
N ASN A 57 14.09 1.47 -7.65
CA ASN A 57 12.73 1.07 -7.28
C ASN A 57 12.46 -0.44 -7.51
N PRO A 58 11.49 -1.03 -6.78
CA PRO A 58 11.07 -2.41 -6.99
C PRO A 58 10.49 -2.64 -8.38
N ILE A 59 10.90 -3.70 -9.06
CA ILE A 59 10.44 -4.01 -10.42
C ILE A 59 8.94 -4.39 -10.49
N GLY A 60 8.31 -4.78 -9.38
CA GLY A 60 6.97 -5.36 -9.46
C GLY A 60 5.89 -4.44 -10.04
N TYR A 61 6.03 -3.12 -9.88
CA TYR A 61 5.09 -2.18 -10.50
C TYR A 61 5.23 -2.12 -12.03
N VAL A 62 6.40 -2.46 -12.58
CA VAL A 62 6.61 -2.62 -14.03
C VAL A 62 5.71 -3.74 -14.57
N TYR A 63 5.63 -4.89 -13.89
CA TYR A 63 4.75 -5.99 -14.30
C TYR A 63 3.28 -5.58 -14.30
N PHE A 64 2.87 -4.77 -13.33
CA PHE A 64 1.52 -4.22 -13.27
C PHE A 64 1.21 -3.33 -14.48
N ILE A 65 2.13 -2.42 -14.83
CA ILE A 65 1.99 -1.53 -15.99
C ILE A 65 1.96 -2.34 -17.30
N ILE A 66 2.76 -3.39 -17.43
CA ILE A 66 2.74 -4.26 -18.63
C ILE A 66 1.34 -4.86 -18.82
N VAL A 67 0.72 -5.36 -17.75
CA VAL A 67 -0.65 -5.90 -17.81
C VAL A 67 -1.65 -4.80 -18.16
N ALA A 68 -1.54 -3.62 -17.54
CA ALA A 68 -2.39 -2.48 -17.82
C ALA A 68 -2.36 -2.08 -19.30
N LYS A 69 -1.16 -1.92 -19.87
CA LYS A 69 -0.95 -1.57 -21.28
C LYS A 69 -1.46 -2.64 -22.24
N LYS A 70 -1.46 -3.91 -21.86
CA LYS A 70 -2.03 -4.99 -22.69
C LYS A 70 -3.54 -4.99 -22.70
N ILE A 71 -4.17 -4.71 -21.56
CA ILE A 71 -5.64 -4.67 -21.44
C ILE A 71 -6.20 -3.40 -22.06
N PHE A 72 -5.58 -2.25 -21.79
CA PHE A 72 -6.03 -0.91 -22.22
C PHE A 72 -5.07 -0.32 -23.27
N PHE A 73 -4.75 -1.09 -24.31
CA PHE A 73 -3.70 -0.75 -25.30
C PHE A 73 -3.96 0.53 -26.10
N TRP A 74 -5.21 1.02 -26.14
CA TRP A 74 -5.61 2.23 -26.84
C TRP A 74 -5.45 3.52 -26.01
N GLN A 75 -5.09 3.40 -24.73
CA GLN A 75 -4.88 4.54 -23.82
C GLN A 75 -3.38 4.79 -23.63
N GLY A 76 -3.02 6.04 -23.28
CA GLY A 76 -1.67 6.36 -22.82
C GLY A 76 -1.27 5.51 -21.61
N ASP A 77 0.03 5.34 -21.38
CA ASP A 77 0.54 4.36 -20.41
C ASP A 77 0.08 4.64 -18.97
N ILE A 78 -0.05 5.93 -18.61
CA ILE A 78 -0.60 6.36 -17.32
C ILE A 78 -2.09 6.06 -17.23
N GLN A 79 -2.88 6.50 -18.21
CA GLN A 79 -4.32 6.24 -18.28
C GLN A 79 -4.65 4.75 -18.24
N ALA A 80 -3.91 3.92 -18.98
CA ALA A 80 -4.05 2.47 -18.96
C ALA A 80 -3.87 1.91 -17.54
N THR A 81 -2.88 2.44 -16.82
CA THR A 81 -2.57 2.03 -15.45
C THR A 81 -3.64 2.48 -14.47
N GLU A 82 -4.16 3.70 -14.58
CA GLU A 82 -5.30 4.18 -13.79
C GLU A 82 -6.55 3.35 -14.06
N SER A 83 -6.86 3.05 -15.32
CA SER A 83 -7.98 2.20 -15.70
C SER A 83 -7.89 0.80 -15.07
N LEU A 84 -6.69 0.20 -15.03
CA LEU A 84 -6.50 -1.09 -14.35
C LEU A 84 -6.71 -0.99 -12.83
N GLN A 85 -6.25 0.09 -12.20
CA GLN A 85 -6.47 0.31 -10.77
C GLN A 85 -7.96 0.50 -10.44
N ILE A 86 -8.67 1.27 -11.27
CA ILE A 86 -10.13 1.45 -11.16
C ILE A 86 -10.84 0.11 -11.34
N LEU A 87 -10.44 -0.70 -12.33
CA LEU A 87 -10.98 -2.05 -12.51
C LEU A 87 -10.77 -2.92 -11.27
N ILE A 88 -9.57 -2.90 -10.67
CA ILE A 88 -9.30 -3.63 -9.42
C ILE A 88 -10.18 -3.13 -8.28
N HIS A 89 -10.35 -1.81 -8.12
CA HIS A 89 -11.23 -1.24 -7.09
C HIS A 89 -12.70 -1.67 -7.29
N ILE A 90 -13.19 -1.67 -8.54
CA ILE A 90 -14.53 -2.15 -8.87
C ILE A 90 -14.65 -3.63 -8.48
N LEU A 91 -13.69 -4.48 -8.86
CA LEU A 91 -13.71 -5.90 -8.53
C LEU A 91 -13.69 -6.11 -7.01
N VAL A 92 -12.82 -5.43 -6.27
CA VAL A 92 -12.77 -5.50 -4.79
C VAL A 92 -14.08 -5.01 -4.17
N SER A 93 -14.66 -3.94 -4.70
CA SER A 93 -15.95 -3.42 -4.26
C SER A 93 -17.08 -4.43 -4.48
N LEU A 94 -17.13 -5.08 -5.65
CA LEU A 94 -18.11 -6.13 -5.93
C LEU A 94 -17.92 -7.33 -5.00
N LEU A 95 -16.69 -7.77 -4.77
CA LEU A 95 -16.39 -8.87 -3.83
C LEU A 95 -16.82 -8.52 -2.41
N LEU A 96 -16.64 -7.27 -1.99
CA LEU A 96 -17.06 -6.79 -0.68
C LEU A 96 -18.59 -6.72 -0.58
N LEU A 97 -19.27 -6.13 -1.56
CA LEU A 97 -20.73 -5.99 -1.58
C LEU A 97 -21.45 -7.35 -1.63
N GLN A 98 -20.85 -8.37 -2.27
CA GLN A 98 -21.34 -9.75 -2.25
C GLN A 98 -21.38 -10.36 -0.83
N THR A 99 -20.62 -9.81 0.13
CA THR A 99 -20.64 -10.27 1.52
C THR A 99 -21.77 -9.65 2.34
N ALA A 100 -22.44 -8.62 1.82
CA ALA A 100 -23.55 -7.96 2.51
C ALA A 100 -24.75 -8.90 2.67
N ARG A 101 -25.24 -9.05 3.89
CA ARG A 101 -26.41 -9.88 4.22
C ARG A 101 -27.70 -9.08 4.33
N SER A 102 -27.61 -7.76 4.30
CA SER A 102 -28.72 -6.84 4.43
C SER A 102 -28.49 -5.57 3.62
N TRP A 103 -29.57 -4.84 3.33
CA TRP A 103 -29.52 -3.57 2.61
C TRP A 103 -28.70 -2.51 3.35
N SER A 104 -28.72 -2.54 4.68
CA SER A 104 -27.91 -1.64 5.51
C SER A 104 -26.42 -1.93 5.39
N GLU A 105 -26.02 -3.20 5.39
CA GLU A 105 -24.62 -3.58 5.15
C GLU A 105 -24.15 -3.11 3.77
N PHE A 106 -24.99 -3.31 2.74
CA PHE A 106 -24.70 -2.85 1.39
C PHE A 106 -24.41 -1.34 1.35
N TRP A 107 -25.25 -0.51 1.98
CA TRP A 107 -25.03 0.94 2.00
C TRP A 107 -23.83 1.35 2.84
N ILE A 108 -23.58 0.69 3.98
CA ILE A 108 -22.40 0.99 4.79
C ILE A 108 -21.12 0.68 4.01
N TYR A 109 -21.04 -0.47 3.33
CA TYR A 109 -19.92 -0.79 2.44
C TYR A 109 -19.79 0.21 1.31
N THR A 110 -20.91 0.59 0.70
CA THR A 110 -20.94 1.55 -0.41
C THR A 110 -20.34 2.89 0.02
N VAL A 111 -20.86 3.48 1.10
CA VAL A 111 -20.45 4.81 1.57
C VAL A 111 -19.04 4.80 2.14
N LEU A 112 -18.70 3.83 2.99
CA LEU A 112 -17.43 3.84 3.70
C LEU A 112 -16.25 3.38 2.84
N TYR A 113 -16.48 2.60 1.78
CA TYR A 113 -15.43 2.07 0.92
C TYR A 113 -15.61 2.38 -0.56
N VAL A 114 -16.72 1.96 -1.18
CA VAL A 114 -16.88 1.96 -2.65
C VAL A 114 -16.81 3.37 -3.24
N VAL A 115 -17.63 4.29 -2.70
CA VAL A 115 -17.72 5.68 -3.16
C VAL A 115 -16.97 6.66 -2.27
N ASN A 116 -16.16 6.16 -1.34
CA ASN A 116 -15.42 7.01 -0.40
C ASN A 116 -14.40 7.86 -1.18
N PRO A 117 -14.50 9.21 -1.15
CA PRO A 117 -13.63 10.07 -1.94
C PRO A 117 -12.13 9.90 -1.64
N LEU A 118 -11.78 9.58 -0.39
CA LEU A 118 -10.40 9.32 0.00
C LEU A 118 -9.86 8.04 -0.66
N ILE A 119 -10.69 7.00 -0.71
CA ILE A 119 -10.35 5.74 -1.38
C ILE A 119 -10.22 5.98 -2.88
N ILE A 120 -11.20 6.65 -3.51
CA ILE A 120 -11.18 6.96 -4.94
C ILE A 120 -9.94 7.76 -5.31
N TYR A 121 -9.57 8.78 -4.53
CA TYR A 121 -8.37 9.59 -4.77
C TYR A 121 -7.10 8.72 -4.89
N PHE A 122 -6.93 7.72 -4.02
CA PHE A 122 -5.78 6.81 -4.09
C PHE A 122 -5.89 5.75 -5.18
N VAL A 123 -7.10 5.34 -5.57
CA VAL A 123 -7.35 4.42 -6.69
C VAL A 123 -7.02 5.08 -8.03
N THR A 124 -7.34 6.36 -8.17
CA THR A 124 -7.03 7.16 -9.38
C THR A 124 -5.61 7.71 -9.36
N PHE A 125 -4.83 7.47 -8.30
CA PHE A 125 -3.43 7.89 -8.27
C PHE A 125 -2.59 6.86 -9.05
N PRO A 126 -1.85 7.24 -10.11
CA PRO A 126 -1.13 6.29 -10.97
C PRO A 126 0.14 5.74 -10.29
N PHE A 127 -0.05 4.99 -9.20
CA PHE A 127 1.00 4.35 -8.43
C PHE A 127 0.54 3.03 -7.80
N TYR A 128 1.43 2.28 -7.17
CA TYR A 128 1.16 0.92 -6.67
C TYR A 128 0.32 0.85 -5.37
N TYR A 129 -0.41 1.90 -4.99
CA TYR A 129 -1.11 1.94 -3.70
C TYR A 129 -2.29 0.96 -3.61
N VAL A 130 -3.09 0.86 -4.68
CA VAL A 130 -4.25 -0.05 -4.70
C VAL A 130 -3.85 -1.51 -4.47
N LEU A 131 -2.63 -1.90 -4.89
CA LEU A 131 -2.14 -3.28 -4.77
C LEU A 131 -2.05 -3.77 -3.31
N GLN A 132 -1.99 -2.86 -2.35
CA GLN A 132 -2.01 -3.22 -0.93
C GLN A 132 -3.31 -3.88 -0.48
N VAL A 133 -4.41 -3.67 -1.21
CA VAL A 133 -5.70 -4.23 -0.85
C VAL A 133 -5.76 -5.73 -1.09
N ILE A 134 -4.95 -6.23 -2.03
CA ILE A 134 -4.99 -7.62 -2.53
C ILE A 134 -4.88 -8.65 -1.40
N PRO A 135 -3.82 -8.66 -0.56
CA PRO A 135 -3.75 -9.63 0.53
C PRO A 135 -4.90 -9.44 1.54
N THR A 136 -5.29 -8.20 1.84
CA THR A 136 -6.30 -7.91 2.84
C THR A 136 -7.70 -8.36 2.41
N ILE A 137 -8.13 -8.13 1.17
CA ILE A 137 -9.46 -8.53 0.72
C ILE A 137 -9.66 -10.05 0.80
N PHE A 138 -8.61 -10.83 0.53
CA PHE A 138 -8.69 -12.29 0.69
C PHE A 138 -8.79 -12.69 2.16
N ALA A 139 -8.01 -12.08 3.06
CA ALA A 139 -8.17 -12.30 4.51
C ALA A 139 -9.59 -11.97 4.99
N VAL A 140 -10.10 -10.80 4.60
CA VAL A 140 -11.44 -10.31 4.91
C VAL A 140 -12.50 -11.31 4.47
N ARG A 141 -12.40 -11.82 3.23
CA ARG A 141 -13.39 -12.76 2.70
C ARG A 141 -13.45 -14.06 3.51
N TYR A 142 -12.30 -14.61 3.92
CA TYR A 142 -12.30 -15.77 4.82
C TYR A 142 -12.85 -15.47 6.21
N LEU A 143 -12.63 -14.27 6.75
CA LEU A 143 -13.16 -13.88 8.05
C LEU A 143 -14.69 -13.72 8.04
N LEU A 144 -15.24 -13.23 6.93
CA LEU A 144 -16.68 -13.06 6.73
C LEU A 144 -17.39 -14.38 6.35
N ASN A 145 -16.74 -15.24 5.55
CA ASN A 145 -17.28 -16.49 5.03
C ASN A 145 -16.57 -17.72 5.61
N LYS A 146 -16.90 -18.10 6.85
CA LYS A 146 -16.23 -19.19 7.59
C LYS A 146 -16.24 -20.57 6.90
N ASN A 147 -17.17 -20.81 5.98
CA ASN A 147 -17.36 -22.10 5.31
C ASN A 147 -16.77 -22.17 3.89
N GLU A 148 -16.30 -21.04 3.35
CA GLU A 148 -15.79 -20.98 1.99
C GLU A 148 -14.38 -21.57 1.93
N LYS A 149 -14.14 -22.46 0.96
CA LYS A 149 -12.84 -23.10 0.74
C LYS A 149 -12.33 -22.80 -0.66
N TYR A 150 -11.11 -22.30 -0.77
CA TYR A 150 -10.51 -21.85 -2.03
C TYR A 150 -9.43 -22.81 -2.51
N ARG A 151 -9.57 -24.11 -2.24
CA ARG A 151 -8.62 -25.21 -2.56
C ARG A 151 -7.54 -24.82 -3.58
N TYR A 152 -7.90 -24.70 -4.86
CA TYR A 152 -6.98 -24.31 -5.95
C TYR A 152 -6.82 -22.79 -6.13
N GLY A 153 -7.82 -22.00 -5.73
CA GLY A 153 -7.75 -20.54 -5.72
C GLY A 153 -6.63 -19.98 -4.83
N THR A 154 -6.19 -20.70 -3.80
CA THR A 154 -5.06 -20.29 -2.95
C THR A 154 -3.75 -20.11 -3.73
N PHE A 155 -3.51 -20.92 -4.76
CA PHE A 155 -2.35 -20.77 -5.64
C PHE A 155 -2.40 -19.47 -6.44
N LEU A 156 -3.56 -19.16 -7.02
CA LEU A 156 -3.77 -17.91 -7.78
C LEU A 156 -3.64 -16.68 -6.86
N ILE A 157 -4.21 -16.76 -5.66
CA ILE A 157 -4.06 -15.71 -4.63
C ILE A 157 -2.59 -15.52 -4.26
N ALA A 158 -1.82 -16.60 -4.09
CA ALA A 158 -0.39 -16.52 -3.82
C ALA A 158 0.40 -15.81 -4.94
N VAL A 159 0.07 -16.08 -6.21
CA VAL A 159 0.66 -15.36 -7.35
C VAL A 159 0.34 -13.86 -7.29
N PHE A 160 -0.93 -13.48 -7.09
CA PHE A 160 -1.31 -12.07 -6.98
C PHE A 160 -0.63 -11.37 -5.79
N MET A 161 -0.54 -12.02 -4.64
CA MET A 161 0.17 -11.49 -3.47
C MET A 161 1.67 -11.35 -3.75
N ALA A 162 2.30 -12.29 -4.47
CA ALA A 162 3.71 -12.20 -4.83
C ALA A 162 3.98 -10.97 -5.72
N PHE A 163 3.15 -10.73 -6.74
CA PHE A 163 3.29 -9.53 -7.58
C PHE A 163 2.99 -8.24 -6.82
N ALA A 164 2.00 -8.23 -5.93
CA ALA A 164 1.73 -7.09 -5.06
C ALA A 164 2.93 -6.80 -4.12
N PHE A 165 3.56 -7.84 -3.57
CA PHE A 165 4.76 -7.71 -2.75
C PHE A 165 5.97 -7.21 -3.54
N LEU A 166 6.18 -7.72 -4.77
CA LEU A 166 7.25 -7.25 -5.65
C LEU A 166 7.07 -5.77 -6.03
N ALA A 167 5.83 -5.29 -6.12
CA ALA A 167 5.56 -3.87 -6.35
C ALA A 167 5.79 -3.05 -5.08
N ARG A 168 5.43 -3.63 -3.91
CA ARG A 168 5.51 -2.94 -2.64
C ARG A 168 5.95 -3.86 -1.49
N PRO A 169 7.25 -3.92 -1.17
CA PRO A 169 7.78 -4.83 -0.16
C PRO A 169 7.21 -4.65 1.25
N THR A 170 6.67 -3.47 1.58
CA THR A 170 6.07 -3.21 2.90
C THR A 170 4.86 -4.12 3.19
N ILE A 171 4.22 -4.73 2.20
CA ILE A 171 3.07 -5.62 2.46
C ILE A 171 3.46 -7.06 2.86
N LEU A 172 4.75 -7.32 3.10
CA LEU A 172 5.25 -8.67 3.43
C LEU A 172 4.48 -9.30 4.60
N PHE A 173 4.32 -8.58 5.71
CA PHE A 173 3.70 -9.15 6.91
C PHE A 173 2.24 -9.50 6.71
N VAL A 174 1.46 -8.71 5.95
CA VAL A 174 0.09 -9.07 5.62
C VAL A 174 0.03 -10.26 4.64
N CYS A 175 0.96 -10.36 3.69
CA CYS A 175 1.04 -11.54 2.81
C CYS A 175 1.35 -12.81 3.61
N LEU A 176 2.33 -12.75 4.50
CA LEU A 176 2.68 -13.87 5.39
C LEU A 176 1.53 -14.23 6.31
N PHE A 177 0.84 -13.24 6.88
CA PHE A 177 -0.35 -13.48 7.68
C PHE A 177 -1.42 -14.24 6.89
N VAL A 178 -1.73 -13.83 5.67
CA VAL A 178 -2.72 -14.52 4.81
C VAL A 178 -2.29 -15.95 4.51
N LEU A 179 -1.03 -16.17 4.14
CA LEU A 179 -0.50 -17.51 3.85
C LEU A 179 -0.52 -18.42 5.08
N LEU A 180 -0.15 -17.89 6.26
CA LEU A 180 -0.26 -18.61 7.53
C LEU A 180 -1.73 -18.87 7.89
N PHE A 181 -2.62 -17.93 7.59
CA PHE A 181 -4.05 -18.10 7.80
C PHE A 181 -4.63 -19.22 6.93
N PHE A 182 -4.11 -19.41 5.70
CA PHE A 182 -4.46 -20.58 4.88
C PHE A 182 -4.07 -21.90 5.54
N LEU A 183 -2.97 -21.98 6.29
CA LEU A 183 -2.61 -23.21 7.03
C LEU A 183 -3.66 -23.57 8.09
N LEU A 184 -4.37 -22.58 8.62
CA LEU A 184 -5.43 -22.78 9.62
C LEU A 184 -6.79 -23.13 9.00
N LYS A 185 -7.06 -22.70 7.77
CA LYS A 185 -8.38 -22.81 7.13
C LYS A 185 -8.47 -23.83 6.00
N GLU A 186 -7.36 -24.08 5.31
CA GLU A 186 -7.30 -24.96 4.14
C GLU A 186 -6.56 -26.26 4.45
N LYS A 187 -6.62 -27.23 3.51
CA LYS A 187 -5.80 -28.44 3.63
C LYS A 187 -4.32 -28.05 3.54
N ARG A 188 -3.51 -28.59 4.46
CA ARG A 188 -2.05 -28.31 4.56
C ARG A 188 -1.32 -28.35 3.22
N ILE A 189 -1.64 -29.32 2.34
CA ILE A 189 -1.01 -29.46 1.02
C ILE A 189 -1.21 -28.22 0.13
N TYR A 190 -2.40 -27.63 0.11
CA TYR A 190 -2.68 -26.43 -0.69
C TYR A 190 -2.00 -25.21 -0.09
N SER A 191 -2.00 -25.08 1.24
CA SER A 191 -1.39 -23.93 1.92
C SER A 191 0.14 -23.93 1.79
N ILE A 192 0.79 -25.10 1.93
CA ILE A 192 2.24 -25.25 1.68
C ILE A 192 2.54 -24.98 0.20
N GLY A 193 1.74 -25.55 -0.71
CA GLY A 193 1.88 -25.30 -2.13
C GLY A 193 1.73 -23.82 -2.51
N ALA A 194 0.77 -23.11 -1.91
CA ALA A 194 0.60 -21.66 -2.10
C ALA A 194 1.80 -20.87 -1.57
N LEU A 195 2.36 -21.25 -0.42
CA LEU A 195 3.61 -20.64 0.10
C LEU A 195 4.79 -20.88 -0.86
N LEU A 196 4.93 -22.10 -1.40
CA LEU A 196 5.97 -22.41 -2.39
C LEU A 196 5.78 -21.59 -3.67
N VAL A 197 4.56 -21.48 -4.19
CA VAL A 197 4.25 -20.65 -5.36
C VAL A 197 4.59 -19.18 -5.11
N PHE A 198 4.26 -18.65 -3.93
CA PHE A 198 4.62 -17.28 -3.54
C PHE A 198 6.15 -17.08 -3.56
N ILE A 199 6.91 -17.97 -2.92
CA ILE A 199 8.37 -17.90 -2.86
C ILE A 199 9.00 -18.04 -4.25
N VAL A 200 8.59 -19.02 -5.04
CA VAL A 200 9.10 -19.25 -6.40
C VAL A 200 8.80 -18.05 -7.30
N THR A 201 7.59 -17.49 -7.21
CA THR A 201 7.24 -16.28 -7.98
C THR A 201 8.14 -15.11 -7.60
N ILE A 202 8.37 -14.87 -6.31
CA ILE A 202 9.31 -13.82 -5.88
C ILE A 202 10.71 -14.12 -6.41
N PHE A 203 11.21 -15.33 -6.25
CA PHE A 203 12.56 -15.70 -6.66
C PHE A 203 12.79 -15.49 -8.18
N VAL A 204 11.81 -15.88 -9.01
CA VAL A 204 11.91 -15.78 -10.47
C VAL A 204 11.80 -14.33 -10.96
N PHE A 205 10.95 -13.51 -10.34
CA PHE A 205 10.60 -12.19 -10.86
C PHE A 205 11.24 -11.01 -10.12
N ASN A 206 11.88 -11.26 -8.96
CA ASN A 206 12.55 -10.20 -8.20
C ASN A 206 13.80 -9.70 -8.91
N THR A 207 14.00 -8.39 -8.90
CA THR A 207 15.25 -7.74 -9.29
C THR A 207 15.78 -6.99 -8.07
N PRO A 208 17.04 -7.21 -7.65
CA PRO A 208 17.61 -6.52 -6.50
C PRO A 208 17.53 -5.00 -6.64
N THR A 209 17.12 -4.32 -5.57
CA THR A 209 17.03 -2.86 -5.51
C THR A 209 18.07 -2.28 -4.57
N LYS A 210 18.67 -1.14 -4.93
CA LYS A 210 19.54 -0.33 -4.07
C LYS A 210 18.77 0.74 -3.28
N LYS A 211 17.46 0.53 -3.08
CA LYS A 211 16.61 1.49 -2.37
C LYS A 211 17.13 1.67 -0.93
N ASN A 212 17.40 2.92 -0.55
CA ASN A 212 17.90 3.26 0.78
C ASN A 212 16.74 3.35 1.80
N PRO A 213 16.58 2.38 2.72
CA PRO A 213 15.53 2.44 3.74
C PRO A 213 15.78 3.54 4.78
N TRP A 214 17.05 3.90 5.03
CA TRP A 214 17.44 4.87 6.05
C TRP A 214 17.02 6.29 5.71
N HIS A 215 16.96 6.63 4.42
CA HIS A 215 16.35 7.88 3.98
C HIS A 215 14.92 7.99 4.51
N THR A 216 14.11 6.95 4.29
CA THR A 216 12.72 6.96 4.71
C THR A 216 12.56 6.94 6.24
N PHE A 217 13.47 6.27 6.96
CA PHE A 217 13.46 6.28 8.43
C PHE A 217 13.77 7.66 8.98
N TYR A 218 14.79 8.31 8.42
CA TYR A 218 15.18 9.66 8.80
C TYR A 218 14.06 10.66 8.55
N ILE A 219 13.58 10.80 7.30
CA ILE A 219 12.50 11.75 6.98
C ILE A 219 11.20 11.43 7.74
N GLY A 220 10.95 10.16 8.06
CA GLY A 220 9.79 9.70 8.81
C GLY A 220 9.67 10.31 10.20
N ILE A 221 10.79 10.75 10.80
CA ILE A 221 10.81 11.51 12.07
C ILE A 221 9.96 12.78 11.94
N GLY A 222 10.02 13.42 10.77
CA GLY A 222 9.28 14.64 10.42
C GLY A 222 7.78 14.46 10.26
N GLY A 223 7.24 13.23 10.36
CA GLY A 223 5.79 12.98 10.32
C GLY A 223 5.01 13.65 11.46
N TYR A 224 5.69 14.06 12.53
CA TYR A 224 5.12 14.82 13.64
C TYR A 224 6.07 15.95 14.06
N PRO A 225 5.56 17.02 14.73
CA PRO A 225 6.40 18.08 15.26
C PRO A 225 7.52 17.54 16.18
N ASN A 226 8.76 17.97 15.90
CA ASN A 226 9.97 17.53 16.60
C ASN A 226 11.10 18.58 16.43
N PRO A 227 12.16 18.56 17.26
CA PRO A 227 13.24 19.54 17.19
C PRO A 227 14.29 19.26 16.10
N TYR A 228 14.27 18.11 15.45
CA TYR A 228 15.32 17.66 14.52
C TYR A 228 15.03 18.02 13.06
N MET A 229 13.76 18.10 12.66
CA MET A 229 13.38 18.46 11.28
C MET A 229 11.98 19.04 11.17
N SER A 230 11.81 19.95 10.21
CA SER A 230 10.52 20.57 9.89
C SER A 230 9.75 19.74 8.86
N GLY A 231 8.80 18.95 9.35
CA GLY A 231 7.81 18.26 8.53
C GLY A 231 8.32 17.05 7.75
N LEU A 232 7.40 16.36 7.08
CA LEU A 232 7.71 15.19 6.28
C LEU A 232 8.04 15.60 4.84
N THR A 233 9.33 15.81 4.55
CA THR A 233 9.76 16.19 3.20
C THR A 233 11.13 15.60 2.86
N ASP A 234 11.28 15.15 1.60
CA ASP A 234 12.55 14.68 1.07
C ASP A 234 13.65 15.76 1.15
N ASN A 235 13.26 17.04 1.15
CA ASN A 235 14.16 18.18 1.29
C ASN A 235 14.97 18.15 2.59
N ASN A 236 14.40 17.63 3.69
CA ASN A 236 15.13 17.46 4.94
C ASN A 236 16.29 16.46 4.77
N GLY A 237 16.07 15.42 3.97
CA GLY A 237 17.12 14.49 3.56
C GLY A 237 18.21 15.14 2.72
N TYR A 238 17.83 16.00 1.78
CA TYR A 238 18.79 16.71 0.91
C TYR A 238 19.63 17.71 1.71
N LEU A 239 18.99 18.44 2.62
CA LEU A 239 19.65 19.38 3.52
C LEU A 239 20.64 18.67 4.45
N LEU A 240 20.27 17.51 5.02
CA LEU A 240 21.17 16.71 5.83
C LEU A 240 22.46 16.37 5.06
N TYR A 241 22.34 15.89 3.83
CA TYR A 241 23.49 15.55 3.00
C TYR A 241 24.37 16.77 2.71
N GLN A 242 23.74 17.90 2.36
CA GLN A 242 24.43 19.16 2.09
C GLN A 242 25.19 19.67 3.31
N THR A 243 24.57 19.65 4.49
CA THR A 243 25.19 20.09 5.75
C THR A 243 26.40 19.22 6.13
N LYS A 244 26.33 17.90 5.90
CA LYS A 244 27.43 16.98 6.28
C LYS A 244 28.57 16.91 5.24
N THR A 245 28.33 17.28 3.98
CA THR A 245 29.30 17.07 2.89
C THR A 245 29.66 18.32 2.10
N GLY A 246 28.88 19.41 2.22
CA GLY A 246 28.97 20.60 1.37
C GLY A 246 28.44 20.40 -0.06
N LYS A 247 27.93 19.20 -0.41
CA LYS A 247 27.48 18.86 -1.78
C LYS A 247 25.96 18.76 -1.87
N THR A 248 25.41 19.09 -3.03
CA THR A 248 23.96 18.98 -3.26
C THR A 248 23.55 17.56 -3.64
N LEU A 249 22.44 17.09 -3.07
CA LEU A 249 21.84 15.81 -3.41
C LEU A 249 20.64 16.03 -4.33
N ASN A 250 20.63 15.33 -5.47
CA ASN A 250 19.48 15.30 -6.38
C ASN A 250 19.06 13.84 -6.57
N MET A 251 17.91 13.47 -5.99
CA MET A 251 17.33 12.14 -6.17
C MET A 251 16.44 12.01 -7.41
N GLY A 252 16.22 13.12 -8.12
CA GLY A 252 15.51 13.06 -9.37
C GLY A 252 16.29 12.25 -10.40
N PHE A 253 15.57 11.68 -11.35
CA PHE A 253 16.13 10.94 -12.47
C PHE A 253 17.35 11.64 -13.09
N GLY A 254 18.48 10.92 -13.23
CA GLY A 254 19.76 11.45 -13.70
C GLY A 254 20.49 12.38 -12.71
N GLY A 255 20.02 12.48 -11.47
CA GLY A 255 20.63 13.28 -10.41
C GLY A 255 21.81 12.59 -9.71
N SER A 256 22.47 13.31 -8.80
CA SER A 256 23.67 12.83 -8.10
C SER A 256 23.45 11.54 -7.29
N TYR A 257 22.22 11.24 -6.88
CA TYR A 257 21.88 10.00 -6.16
C TYR A 257 22.03 8.72 -7.01
N TYR A 258 22.10 8.84 -8.34
CA TYR A 258 22.32 7.70 -9.23
C TYR A 258 23.79 7.25 -9.28
N ASN A 259 24.70 8.01 -8.65
CA ASN A 259 26.07 7.59 -8.43
C ASN A 259 26.15 6.72 -7.16
N ASP A 260 26.67 5.50 -7.29
CA ASP A 260 26.75 4.52 -6.20
C ASP A 260 27.51 5.01 -4.97
N THR A 261 28.59 5.79 -5.15
CA THR A 261 29.38 6.36 -4.06
C THR A 261 28.55 7.39 -3.30
N VAL A 262 27.84 8.27 -4.02
CA VAL A 262 26.95 9.28 -3.41
C VAL A 262 25.79 8.60 -2.68
N ALA A 263 25.16 7.59 -3.30
CA ALA A 263 24.07 6.84 -2.70
C ALA A 263 24.48 6.14 -1.41
N THR A 264 25.64 5.48 -1.40
CA THR A 264 26.18 4.78 -0.23
C THR A 264 26.53 5.76 0.88
N GLN A 265 27.24 6.84 0.56
CA GLN A 265 27.58 7.88 1.53
C GLN A 265 26.31 8.51 2.15
N TYR A 266 25.30 8.80 1.32
CA TYR A 266 24.03 9.34 1.80
C TYR A 266 23.29 8.35 2.71
N GLN A 267 23.33 7.06 2.40
CA GLN A 267 22.76 6.00 3.22
C GLN A 267 23.42 5.93 4.60
N GLU A 268 24.75 6.02 4.67
CA GLU A 268 25.50 6.03 5.92
C GLU A 268 25.19 7.28 6.75
N ILE A 269 25.15 8.46 6.12
CA ILE A 269 24.79 9.72 6.79
C ILE A 269 23.38 9.63 7.37
N SER A 270 22.38 9.21 6.57
CA SER A 270 20.99 9.11 7.02
C SER A 270 20.84 8.09 8.16
N ARG A 271 21.54 6.95 8.07
CA ARG A 271 21.56 5.92 9.11
C ARG A 271 22.16 6.47 10.41
N SER A 272 23.33 7.11 10.32
CA SER A 272 24.05 7.64 11.48
C SER A 272 23.20 8.68 12.21
N GLU A 273 22.61 9.61 11.46
CA GLU A 273 21.77 10.66 12.02
C GLU A 273 20.49 10.10 12.66
N PHE A 274 19.83 9.13 12.01
CA PHE A 274 18.67 8.46 12.59
C PHE A 274 19.03 7.75 13.91
N ILE A 275 20.16 7.02 13.95
CA ILE A 275 20.61 6.32 15.15
C ILE A 275 20.97 7.31 16.26
N HIS A 276 21.58 8.44 15.92
CA HIS A 276 21.87 9.51 16.87
C HIS A 276 20.58 10.02 17.52
N ILE A 277 19.58 10.41 16.71
CA ILE A 277 18.27 10.88 17.20
C ILE A 277 17.57 9.79 18.03
N ALA A 278 17.64 8.53 17.61
CA ALA A 278 17.02 7.43 18.34
C ALA A 278 17.62 7.23 19.74
N LYS A 279 18.91 7.53 19.93
CA LYS A 279 19.58 7.49 21.24
C LYS A 279 19.27 8.73 22.08
N GLU A 280 19.22 9.90 21.46
CA GLU A 280 18.98 11.17 22.13
C GLU A 280 17.52 11.34 22.58
N SER A 281 16.56 10.93 21.73
CA SER A 281 15.12 11.12 21.94
C SER A 281 14.30 9.84 21.68
N PRO A 282 14.55 8.72 22.39
CA PRO A 282 13.84 7.46 22.17
C PRO A 282 12.32 7.58 22.41
N LEU A 283 11.90 8.36 23.41
CA LEU A 283 10.49 8.56 23.74
C LEU A 283 9.70 9.23 22.62
N MET A 284 10.34 10.11 21.84
CA MET A 284 9.73 10.73 20.68
C MET A 284 9.39 9.69 19.60
N LEU A 285 10.34 8.77 19.32
CA LEU A 285 10.10 7.70 18.34
C LEU A 285 9.02 6.74 18.83
N ILE A 286 9.03 6.38 20.12
CA ILE A 286 7.98 5.54 20.72
C ILE A 286 6.61 6.23 20.62
N LYS A 287 6.53 7.53 20.93
CA LYS A 287 5.30 8.33 20.77
C LYS A 287 4.80 8.26 19.33
N ASN A 288 5.67 8.54 18.36
CA ASN A 288 5.31 8.54 16.93
C ASN A 288 4.85 7.15 16.47
N ALA A 289 5.56 6.09 16.87
CA ALA A 289 5.18 4.71 16.55
C ALA A 289 3.83 4.32 17.18
N THR A 290 3.56 4.77 18.40
CA THR A 290 2.30 4.53 19.11
C THR A 290 1.13 5.24 18.41
N LEU A 291 1.32 6.51 18.02
CA LEU A 291 0.34 7.25 17.24
C LEU A 291 0.08 6.56 15.90
N ASN A 292 1.15 6.22 15.16
CA ASN A 292 1.05 5.52 13.88
C ASN A 292 0.30 4.19 14.00
N PHE A 293 0.54 3.45 15.08
CA PHE A 293 -0.12 2.18 15.33
C PHE A 293 -1.61 2.37 15.56
N PHE A 294 -2.01 3.24 16.50
CA PHE A 294 -3.44 3.43 16.76
C PHE A 294 -4.17 4.10 15.59
N GLN A 295 -3.52 5.02 14.88
CA GLN A 295 -4.10 5.62 13.68
C GLN A 295 -4.35 4.59 12.57
N SER A 296 -3.62 3.47 12.53
CA SER A 296 -3.89 2.41 11.56
C SER A 296 -5.22 1.68 11.79
N PHE A 297 -5.86 1.90 12.94
CA PHE A 297 -7.21 1.46 13.29
C PHE A 297 -8.27 2.56 13.13
N SER A 298 -7.94 3.69 12.48
CA SER A 298 -8.79 4.88 12.45
C SER A 298 -9.10 5.39 11.03
N ILE A 299 -9.61 6.62 10.92
CA ILE A 299 -9.82 7.35 9.66
C ILE A 299 -8.50 7.74 8.97
N GLY A 300 -7.40 7.70 9.72
CA GLY A 300 -6.07 7.48 9.19
C GLY A 300 -5.01 8.48 9.66
N TYR A 301 -4.03 8.72 8.80
CA TYR A 301 -2.88 9.55 9.11
C TYR A 301 -3.05 11.02 8.71
N PHE A 302 -2.70 11.93 9.62
CA PHE A 302 -2.75 13.37 9.38
C PHE A 302 -1.32 13.93 9.41
N ILE A 303 -0.67 13.97 8.24
CA ILE A 303 0.65 14.59 8.06
C ILE A 303 0.46 16.08 7.79
N ASP A 304 1.39 16.90 8.30
CA ASP A 304 1.41 18.36 8.15
C ASP A 304 0.17 19.07 8.69
N GLN A 305 -0.61 18.36 9.50
CA GLN A 305 -1.77 18.88 10.22
C GLN A 305 -1.41 19.13 11.68
N PRO A 306 -2.17 19.97 12.39
CA PRO A 306 -2.03 20.13 13.83
C PRO A 306 -2.02 18.79 14.57
N LEU A 307 -1.07 18.62 15.50
CA LEU A 307 -0.84 17.37 16.23
C LEU A 307 -2.11 16.82 16.93
N TRP A 308 -3.03 17.71 17.33
CA TRP A 308 -4.29 17.31 17.96
C TRP A 308 -5.17 16.45 17.05
N LEU A 309 -5.12 16.62 15.72
CA LEU A 309 -5.85 15.77 14.78
C LEU A 309 -5.32 14.34 14.80
N SER A 310 -4.00 14.18 14.88
CA SER A 310 -3.38 12.87 15.03
C SER A 310 -3.73 12.21 16.36
N TYR A 311 -3.84 12.98 17.45
CA TYR A 311 -4.36 12.45 18.72
C TYR A 311 -5.81 12.03 18.63
N VAL A 312 -6.70 12.84 18.03
CA VAL A 312 -8.11 12.47 17.82
C VAL A 312 -8.21 11.18 17.02
N SER A 313 -7.46 11.08 15.93
CA SER A 313 -7.45 9.89 15.08
C SER A 313 -6.91 8.66 15.82
N ALA A 314 -5.83 8.80 16.59
CA ALA A 314 -5.31 7.72 17.44
C ALA A 314 -6.31 7.29 18.52
N ILE A 315 -7.03 8.23 19.15
CA ILE A 315 -8.08 7.91 20.13
C ILE A 315 -9.23 7.14 19.48
N ILE A 316 -9.69 7.57 18.29
CA ILE A 316 -10.72 6.83 17.52
C ILE A 316 -10.23 5.39 17.26
N GLY A 317 -8.98 5.23 16.83
CA GLY A 317 -8.39 3.92 16.58
C GLY A 317 -8.25 3.06 17.84
N LEU A 318 -7.87 3.66 18.97
CA LEU A 318 -7.82 2.98 20.26
C LEU A 318 -9.22 2.52 20.70
N VAL A 319 -10.24 3.36 20.57
CA VAL A 319 -11.63 3.01 20.87
C VAL A 319 -12.09 1.84 19.99
N LEU A 320 -11.81 1.89 18.68
CA LEU A 320 -12.13 0.78 17.79
C LEU A 320 -11.41 -0.50 18.21
N LEU A 321 -10.11 -0.42 18.51
CA LEU A 321 -9.32 -1.56 18.97
C LEU A 321 -9.90 -2.18 20.24
N VAL A 322 -10.18 -1.37 21.26
CA VAL A 322 -10.82 -1.82 22.51
C VAL A 322 -12.17 -2.48 22.22
N TRP A 323 -12.98 -1.91 21.33
CA TRP A 323 -14.27 -2.49 20.95
C TRP A 323 -14.10 -3.85 20.26
N ILE A 324 -13.12 -3.99 19.35
CA ILE A 324 -12.77 -5.27 18.71
C ILE A 324 -12.38 -6.32 19.76
N PHE A 325 -11.54 -5.96 20.73
CA PHE A 325 -11.13 -6.87 21.82
C PHE A 325 -12.31 -7.24 22.72
N TYR A 326 -13.15 -6.27 23.10
CA TYR A 326 -14.35 -6.49 23.90
C TYR A 326 -15.33 -7.46 23.23
N ARG A 327 -15.48 -7.39 21.90
CA ARG A 327 -16.32 -8.31 21.11
C ARG A 327 -15.59 -9.59 20.66
N LYS A 328 -14.36 -9.81 21.13
CA LYS A 328 -13.53 -10.99 20.84
C LYS A 328 -13.23 -11.19 19.34
N TYR A 329 -13.19 -10.11 18.58
CA TYR A 329 -12.88 -10.10 17.14
C TYR A 329 -11.37 -10.05 16.88
N TYR A 330 -10.60 -10.88 17.59
CA TYR A 330 -9.12 -10.79 17.63
C TYR A 330 -8.46 -10.92 16.25
N TRP A 331 -9.01 -11.74 15.34
CA TRP A 331 -8.48 -11.88 13.98
C TRP A 331 -8.54 -10.58 13.17
N TRP A 332 -9.55 -9.73 13.41
CA TRP A 332 -9.64 -8.40 12.80
C TRP A 332 -8.57 -7.47 13.36
N ALA A 333 -8.33 -7.51 14.67
CA ALA A 333 -7.25 -6.74 15.29
C ALA A 333 -5.89 -7.12 14.72
N ILE A 334 -5.61 -8.42 14.59
CA ILE A 334 -4.36 -8.92 14.00
C ILE A 334 -4.24 -8.48 12.55
N LEU A 335 -5.29 -8.65 11.73
CA LEU A 335 -5.28 -8.27 10.31
C LEU A 335 -4.95 -6.78 10.11
N ILE A 336 -5.59 -5.90 10.87
CA ILE A 336 -5.32 -4.45 10.79
C ILE A 336 -3.90 -4.14 11.26
N ALA A 337 -3.44 -4.75 12.36
CA ALA A 337 -2.07 -4.57 12.87
C ALA A 337 -1.00 -5.01 11.86
N VAL A 338 -1.15 -6.17 11.22
CA VAL A 338 -0.15 -6.67 10.25
C VAL A 338 -0.14 -5.88 8.95
N CYS A 339 -1.24 -5.19 8.60
CA CYS A 339 -1.26 -4.25 7.48
C CYS A 339 -0.34 -3.03 7.72
N SER A 340 -0.07 -2.68 8.98
CA SER A 340 0.66 -1.46 9.33
C SER A 340 2.03 -1.72 9.98
N ILE A 341 2.25 -2.86 10.63
CA ILE A 341 3.46 -3.14 11.43
C ILE A 341 4.78 -3.04 10.65
N SER A 342 4.73 -3.27 9.33
CA SER A 342 5.87 -3.11 8.42
C SER A 342 6.39 -1.67 8.33
N PHE A 343 5.64 -0.70 8.82
CA PHE A 343 5.95 0.71 8.57
C PHE A 343 5.66 1.59 9.80
N THR A 344 4.73 1.22 10.69
CA THR A 344 4.40 2.03 11.88
C THR A 344 5.59 2.38 12.77
N PRO A 345 6.63 1.53 12.97
CA PRO A 345 7.70 1.88 13.91
C PRO A 345 8.67 2.94 13.39
N TYR A 346 8.73 3.18 12.07
CA TYR A 346 9.85 3.92 11.47
C TYR A 346 9.51 4.67 10.17
N PHE A 347 8.33 4.48 9.60
CA PHE A 347 7.99 4.97 8.28
C PHE A 347 7.00 6.13 8.37
N PRO A 348 7.03 7.07 7.40
CA PRO A 348 6.11 8.19 7.40
C PRO A 348 4.64 7.74 7.33
N PRO A 349 3.76 8.37 8.12
CA PRO A 349 2.36 7.99 8.19
C PRO A 349 1.59 8.56 6.99
N ILE A 350 1.77 8.02 5.78
CA ILE A 350 1.03 8.47 4.60
C ILE A 350 -0.28 7.69 4.48
N GLN A 351 -1.40 8.38 4.26
CA GLN A 351 -2.74 7.78 4.16
C GLN A 351 -2.82 6.63 3.15
N ALA A 352 -2.10 6.75 2.03
CA ALA A 352 -1.99 5.71 1.01
C ALA A 352 -1.47 4.36 1.54
N TYR A 353 -0.89 4.32 2.74
CA TYR A 353 -0.31 3.12 3.35
C TYR A 353 -1.33 2.33 4.17
N MET A 354 -2.50 2.94 4.42
CA MET A 354 -3.62 2.31 5.11
C MET A 354 -4.57 1.59 4.17
N PHE A 355 -4.29 1.54 2.86
CA PHE A 355 -5.23 1.01 1.90
C PHE A 355 -5.65 -0.44 2.18
N GLY A 356 -4.71 -1.26 2.67
CA GLY A 356 -5.02 -2.59 3.22
C GLY A 356 -5.89 -2.51 4.49
N SER A 357 -5.51 -1.68 5.47
CA SER A 357 -6.26 -1.50 6.72
C SER A 357 -7.68 -0.97 6.51
N PHE A 358 -7.93 -0.07 5.56
CA PHE A 358 -9.24 0.54 5.32
C PHE A 358 -10.32 -0.49 5.03
N VAL A 359 -10.05 -1.47 4.15
CA VAL A 359 -11.02 -2.55 3.88
C VAL A 359 -11.33 -3.34 5.14
N ALA A 360 -10.30 -3.69 5.92
CA ALA A 360 -10.49 -4.44 7.16
C ALA A 360 -11.26 -3.64 8.22
N ILE A 361 -11.00 -2.34 8.35
CA ILE A 361 -11.70 -1.42 9.26
C ILE A 361 -13.17 -1.32 8.89
N VAL A 362 -13.49 -1.08 7.62
CA VAL A 362 -14.89 -0.99 7.16
C VAL A 362 -15.64 -2.28 7.46
N CYS A 363 -15.03 -3.43 7.20
CA CYS A 363 -15.64 -4.73 7.47
C CYS A 363 -15.87 -4.99 8.95
N VAL A 364 -14.90 -4.69 9.81
CA VAL A 364 -15.07 -4.91 11.26
C VAL A 364 -16.09 -3.93 11.85
N ILE A 365 -16.14 -2.68 11.37
CA ILE A 365 -17.18 -1.71 11.78
C ILE A 365 -18.57 -2.25 11.45
N VAL A 366 -18.78 -2.81 10.24
CA VAL A 366 -20.04 -3.44 9.87
C VAL A 366 -20.38 -4.59 10.82
N GLN A 367 -19.43 -5.49 11.10
CA GLN A 367 -19.63 -6.62 12.01
C GLN A 367 -19.90 -6.20 13.46
N LEU A 368 -19.32 -5.10 13.92
CA LEU A 368 -19.57 -4.51 15.25
C LEU A 368 -20.94 -3.82 15.30
N PHE A 369 -21.32 -3.09 14.25
CA PHE A 369 -22.59 -2.38 14.16
C PHE A 369 -23.79 -3.33 14.21
N LEU A 370 -23.75 -4.42 13.43
CA LEU A 370 -24.81 -5.44 13.39
C LEU A 370 -25.11 -6.09 14.74
N GLN A 371 -24.12 -6.05 15.65
CA GLN A 371 -24.22 -6.63 16.96
C GLN A 371 -24.83 -5.68 18.02
N THR A 372 -25.01 -4.40 17.69
CA THR A 372 -25.70 -3.43 18.55
C THR A 372 -27.21 -3.66 18.50
N GLU A 373 -27.97 -3.20 19.51
CA GLU A 373 -29.43 -3.31 19.52
C GLU A 373 -30.07 -2.61 18.31
N LEU A 374 -29.52 -1.46 17.90
CA LEU A 374 -29.93 -0.74 16.70
C LEU A 374 -29.70 -1.59 15.44
N GLY A 375 -28.49 -2.15 15.29
CA GLY A 375 -28.13 -3.03 14.18
C GLY A 375 -29.04 -4.26 14.08
N LYS A 376 -29.32 -4.91 15.22
CA LYS A 376 -30.24 -6.06 15.29
C LYS A 376 -31.66 -5.70 14.85
N ARG A 377 -32.20 -4.57 15.32
CA ARG A 377 -33.55 -4.11 14.94
C ARG A 377 -33.67 -3.84 13.43
N ILE A 378 -32.67 -3.17 12.86
CA ILE A 378 -32.62 -2.88 11.43
C ILE A 378 -32.52 -4.18 10.62
N TYR A 379 -31.67 -5.12 11.05
CA TYR A 379 -31.49 -6.42 10.41
C TYR A 379 -32.78 -7.26 10.45
N GLN A 380 -33.44 -7.35 11.61
CA GLN A 380 -34.69 -8.10 11.78
C GLN A 380 -35.81 -7.54 10.89
N LYS A 381 -35.96 -6.21 10.81
CA LYS A 381 -36.95 -5.57 9.94
C LYS A 381 -36.74 -5.94 8.47
N THR A 382 -35.49 -5.99 8.03
CA THR A 382 -35.10 -6.34 6.65
C THR A 382 -35.43 -7.81 6.32
N ILE A 383 -35.17 -8.74 7.25
CA ILE A 383 -35.52 -10.16 7.04
C ILE A 383 -37.03 -10.34 6.96
N ILE A 384 -37.77 -9.72 7.86
CA ILE A 384 -39.24 -9.87 7.90
C ILE A 384 -39.86 -9.38 6.58
N GLN A 385 -39.42 -8.23 6.06
CA GLN A 385 -39.88 -7.73 4.75
C GLN A 385 -39.54 -8.69 3.60
N ASN A 386 -38.30 -9.18 3.52
CA ASN A 386 -37.88 -10.11 2.47
C ASN A 386 -38.56 -11.49 2.52
N THR A 387 -39.08 -11.89 3.68
CA THR A 387 -39.81 -13.15 3.83
C THR A 387 -41.29 -12.97 3.48
N ALA A 388 -41.86 -11.79 3.78
CA ALA A 388 -43.22 -11.43 3.41
C ALA A 388 -43.38 -11.19 1.89
N ASP A 389 -42.37 -10.63 1.22
CA ASP A 389 -42.41 -10.40 -0.24
C ASP A 389 -42.21 -11.69 -1.07
N LYS A 390 -41.81 -12.80 -0.42
CA LYS A 390 -41.60 -14.12 -1.05
C LYS A 390 -42.70 -15.14 -0.75
N ALA A 391 -43.62 -14.80 0.15
CA ALA A 391 -44.81 -15.59 0.49
C ALA A 391 -46.00 -15.01 -0.27
#